data_AF-A0A7K1VBS0-F1
#
_entry.id   AF-A0A7K1VBS0-F1
#
_cell.length_a   1.000
_cell.length_b   1.000
_cell.length_c   1.000
_cell.angle_alpha   90.00
_cell.angle_beta   90.00
_cell.angle_gamma   90.00
#
_symmetry.space_group_name_H-M   'P 1'
#
loop_
_entity.id
_entity.type
_entity.pdbx_description
1 polymer ?
#
loop_
_entity_poly.entity_id
_entity_poly.type
_entity_poly.pdbx_seq_one_letter_code
_entity_poly.pdbx_strand_id
1 'polypeptide(L)'
;MATTDWDAFVHALAGCLSELPSRATVILAASGNRYVQIQQFDIKLSAELTGNHYLAEPISEAAHQRLREIGWSAPVPQHDIDNWRRTMLWPISRSVLEDLARSVAVGLHEALGVPTPDDLRASGWSDDSRDLDLSALGAMARRA
;
A
#
# COMPACT_ATOMS: atom_id res chain seq x y z
N MET A 1 -1.94 10.41 19.29
CA MET A 1 -0.93 9.36 19.61
C MET A 1 -1.31 8.03 18.97
N ALA A 2 -1.62 8.02 17.66
CA ALA A 2 -1.77 6.79 16.86
C ALA A 2 -0.47 6.44 16.11
N THR A 3 0.60 7.20 16.37
CA THR A 3 1.85 7.17 15.61
C THR A 3 2.65 5.89 15.83
N THR A 4 2.63 5.27 17.01
CA THR A 4 3.50 4.11 17.30
C THR A 4 3.15 2.87 16.47
N ASP A 5 1.87 2.55 16.30
CA ASP A 5 1.46 1.35 15.58
C ASP A 5 1.66 1.52 14.07
N TRP A 6 1.32 2.70 13.54
CA TRP A 6 1.58 3.04 12.14
C TRP A 6 3.08 3.17 11.84
N ASP A 7 3.91 3.69 12.76
CA ASP A 7 5.36 3.74 12.60
C ASP A 7 5.96 2.33 12.55
N ALA A 8 5.50 1.42 13.42
CA ALA A 8 5.90 0.01 13.38
C ALA A 8 5.49 -0.65 12.06
N PHE A 9 4.27 -0.39 11.58
CA PHE A 9 3.80 -0.83 10.27
C PHE A 9 4.69 -0.31 9.13
N VAL A 10 5.11 0.95 9.18
CA VAL A 10 5.99 1.54 8.15
C VAL A 10 7.31 0.79 8.06
N HIS A 11 7.95 0.51 9.19
CA HIS A 11 9.22 -0.23 9.21
C HIS A 11 9.05 -1.68 8.74
N ALA A 12 7.98 -2.35 9.17
CA ALA A 12 7.66 -3.71 8.76
C ALA A 12 7.40 -3.81 7.25
N LEU A 13 6.59 -2.89 6.70
CA LEU A 13 6.29 -2.84 5.28
C LEU A 13 7.55 -2.53 4.46
N ALA A 14 8.37 -1.55 4.86
CA ALA A 14 9.61 -1.25 4.16
C ALA A 14 10.57 -2.45 4.11
N GLY A 15 10.68 -3.20 5.22
CA GLY A 15 11.44 -4.46 5.26
C GLY A 15 10.88 -5.50 4.29
N CYS A 16 9.57 -5.75 4.36
CA CYS A 16 8.89 -6.67 3.43
C CYS A 16 9.12 -6.30 1.96
N LEU A 17 8.98 -5.02 1.61
CA LEU A 17 9.18 -4.54 0.23
C LEU A 17 10.61 -4.71 -0.27
N SER A 18 11.60 -4.63 0.63
CA SER A 18 13.01 -4.81 0.27
C SER A 18 13.38 -6.26 -0.07
N GLU A 19 12.57 -7.21 0.38
CA GLU A 19 12.79 -8.65 0.23
C GLU A 19 11.85 -9.28 -0.82
N LEU A 20 10.99 -8.49 -1.47
CA LEU A 20 10.07 -9.01 -2.46
C LEU A 20 10.81 -9.66 -3.65
N PRO A 21 10.46 -10.90 -4.02
CA PRO A 21 11.01 -11.51 -5.22
C PRO A 21 10.50 -10.80 -6.48
N SER A 22 11.11 -11.12 -7.63
CA SER A 22 10.59 -10.58 -8.89
C SER A 22 9.14 -11.00 -9.11
N ARG A 23 8.31 -10.12 -9.66
CA ARG A 23 6.89 -10.38 -10.01
C ARG A 23 6.01 -10.72 -8.80
N ALA A 24 6.42 -10.29 -7.61
CA ALA A 24 5.61 -10.40 -6.41
C ALA A 24 4.46 -9.40 -6.43
N THR A 25 3.28 -9.82 -5.99
CA THR A 25 2.15 -8.95 -5.66
C THR A 25 1.85 -9.07 -4.17
N VAL A 26 1.66 -7.94 -3.50
CA VAL A 26 1.19 -7.83 -2.12
C VAL A 26 -0.04 -6.94 -2.10
N ILE A 27 -1.08 -7.38 -1.40
CA ILE A 27 -2.30 -6.59 -1.15
C ILE A 27 -2.49 -6.46 0.36
N LEU A 28 -2.69 -5.23 0.83
CA LEU A 28 -3.13 -4.93 2.18
C LEU A 28 -4.55 -4.37 2.08
N ALA A 29 -5.52 -5.06 2.67
CA ALA A 29 -6.93 -4.73 2.53
C ALA A 29 -7.65 -4.65 3.89
N ALA A 30 -8.53 -3.65 4.02
CA ALA A 30 -9.54 -3.53 5.07
C ALA A 30 -10.95 -3.67 4.46
N SER A 31 -11.97 -3.73 5.32
CA SER A 31 -13.37 -3.78 4.90
C SER A 31 -13.76 -2.56 4.05
N GLY A 32 -14.76 -2.68 3.18
CA GLY A 32 -15.26 -1.54 2.39
C GLY A 32 -14.34 -1.13 1.22
N ASN A 33 -13.70 -2.10 0.57
CA ASN A 33 -12.81 -1.90 -0.59
C ASN A 33 -11.62 -0.97 -0.35
N ARG A 34 -11.22 -0.78 0.92
CA ARG A 34 -10.06 0.03 1.28
C ARG A 34 -8.81 -0.83 1.18
N TYR A 35 -8.00 -0.63 0.15
CA TYR A 35 -6.79 -1.43 -0.05
C TYR A 35 -5.66 -0.64 -0.67
N VAL A 36 -4.47 -1.19 -0.52
CA VAL A 36 -3.31 -0.89 -1.35
C VAL A 36 -2.80 -2.19 -1.96
N GLN A 37 -2.48 -2.16 -3.24
CA GLN A 37 -1.81 -3.24 -3.96
C GLN A 37 -0.41 -2.77 -4.35
N ILE A 38 0.59 -3.59 -4.09
CA ILE A 38 1.99 -3.32 -4.43
C ILE A 38 2.47 -4.46 -5.33
N GLN A 39 3.00 -4.09 -6.48
CA GLN A 39 3.54 -5.02 -7.46
C GLN A 39 5.00 -4.73 -7.70
N GLN A 40 5.83 -5.74 -7.47
CA GLN A 40 7.21 -5.76 -7.88
C GLN A 40 7.26 -6.23 -9.34
N PHE A 41 8.04 -5.52 -10.15
CA PHE A 41 8.46 -5.94 -11.49
C PHE A 41 10.00 -5.95 -11.58
N ASP A 42 10.52 -6.58 -12.64
CA ASP A 42 11.97 -6.71 -12.90
C ASP A 42 12.75 -5.37 -12.78
N ILE A 43 12.14 -4.24 -13.17
CA ILE A 43 12.79 -2.92 -13.20
C ILE A 43 12.09 -1.83 -12.37
N LYS A 44 10.95 -2.15 -11.74
CA LYS A 44 10.14 -1.16 -11.02
C LYS A 44 9.34 -1.77 -9.89
N LEU A 45 8.88 -0.91 -8.98
CA LEU A 45 7.86 -1.22 -7.99
C LEU A 45 6.70 -0.24 -8.20
N SER A 46 5.48 -0.76 -8.26
CA SER A 46 4.26 0.04 -8.44
C SER A 46 3.30 -0.22 -7.29
N ALA A 47 2.75 0.84 -6.72
CA ALA A 47 1.72 0.80 -5.70
C ALA A 47 0.45 1.45 -6.24
N GLU A 48 -0.68 0.82 -5.98
CA GLU A 48 -2.02 1.32 -6.30
C GLU A 48 -2.84 1.39 -5.01
N LEU A 49 -3.44 2.55 -4.73
CA LEU A 49 -4.31 2.78 -3.57
C LEU A 49 -5.73 3.04 -4.09
N THR A 50 -6.73 2.47 -3.41
CA THR A 50 -8.14 2.62 -3.78
C THR A 50 -8.51 4.08 -4.05
N GLY A 51 -9.15 4.37 -5.18
CA GLY A 51 -9.79 5.66 -5.42
C GLY A 51 -11.31 5.66 -5.25
N ASN A 52 -11.91 6.84 -5.41
CA ASN A 52 -13.30 7.11 -5.04
C ASN A 52 -14.34 6.19 -5.70
N HIS A 53 -14.05 5.64 -6.88
CA HIS A 53 -14.97 4.76 -7.60
C HIS A 53 -15.42 3.54 -6.78
N TYR A 54 -14.55 3.01 -5.90
CA TYR A 54 -14.80 1.77 -5.17
C TYR A 54 -15.24 1.99 -3.72
N LEU A 55 -15.28 3.25 -3.26
CA LEU A 55 -15.57 3.61 -1.87
C LEU A 55 -17.04 4.02 -1.71
N ALA A 56 -17.62 3.65 -0.57
CA ALA A 56 -18.96 4.12 -0.21
C ALA A 56 -18.98 5.63 0.07
N GLU A 57 -17.92 6.12 0.72
CA GLU A 57 -17.69 7.54 0.99
C GLU A 57 -16.44 8.00 0.22
N PRO A 58 -16.52 9.10 -0.54
CA PRO A 58 -15.36 9.58 -1.29
C PRO A 58 -14.27 10.10 -0.34
N ILE A 59 -13.01 9.98 -0.78
CA ILE A 59 -11.86 10.62 -0.13
C ILE A 59 -12.11 12.13 -0.10
N SER A 60 -11.92 12.76 1.06
CA SER A 60 -12.08 14.21 1.22
C SER A 60 -11.08 15.00 0.37
N GLU A 61 -11.41 16.24 0.02
CA GLU A 61 -10.52 17.11 -0.77
C GLU A 61 -9.17 17.34 -0.08
N ALA A 62 -9.17 17.50 1.25
CA ALA A 62 -7.95 17.64 2.03
C ALA A 62 -7.05 16.39 1.93
N ALA A 63 -7.64 15.20 1.98
CA ALA A 63 -6.90 13.95 1.79
C ALA A 63 -6.44 13.74 0.35
N HIS A 64 -7.22 14.17 -0.67
CA HIS A 64 -6.79 14.21 -2.07
C HIS A 64 -5.51 15.02 -2.24
N GLN A 65 -5.51 16.24 -1.69
CA GLN A 65 -4.35 17.12 -1.75
C GLN A 65 -3.15 16.52 -1.02
N ARG A 66 -3.39 15.94 0.17
CA ARG A 66 -2.35 15.28 0.96
C ARG A 66 -1.69 14.12 0.21
N LEU A 67 -2.48 13.29 -0.48
CA LEU A 67 -1.96 12.17 -1.28
C LEU A 67 -1.03 12.65 -2.40
N ARG A 68 -1.37 13.75 -3.09
CA ARG A 68 -0.50 14.35 -4.12
C ARG A 68 0.83 14.83 -3.53
N GLU A 69 0.78 15.50 -2.38
CA GLU A 69 1.97 16.04 -1.70
C GLU A 69 2.96 14.96 -1.27
N ILE A 70 2.46 13.75 -0.94
CA ILE A 70 3.30 12.60 -0.55
C ILE A 70 3.62 11.66 -1.73
N GLY A 71 3.41 12.13 -2.96
CA GLY A 71 3.91 11.50 -4.18
C GLY A 71 2.95 10.52 -4.86
N TRP A 72 1.67 10.47 -4.49
CA TRP A 72 0.68 9.73 -5.27
C TRP A 72 0.22 10.53 -6.49
N SER A 73 0.09 9.84 -7.62
CA SER A 73 -0.56 10.34 -8.82
C SER A 73 -2.06 10.05 -8.73
N ALA A 74 -2.87 11.08 -8.95
CA ALA A 74 -4.32 10.96 -8.90
C ALA A 74 -4.88 10.06 -10.02
N PRO A 75 -6.03 9.42 -9.79
CA PRO A 75 -6.78 8.71 -10.83
C PRO A 75 -7.03 9.60 -12.06
N VAL A 76 -6.95 9.01 -13.26
CA VAL A 76 -7.26 9.71 -14.50
C VAL A 76 -8.72 9.42 -14.87
N PRO A 77 -9.61 10.42 -14.98
CA PRO A 77 -11.07 10.25 -15.12
C PRO A 77 -11.60 9.49 -16.35
N GLN A 78 -10.73 8.87 -17.17
CA GLN A 78 -11.07 8.22 -18.44
C GLN A 78 -10.50 6.81 -18.58
N HIS A 79 -9.94 6.22 -17.51
CA HIS A 79 -9.44 4.84 -17.53
C HIS A 79 -10.32 3.96 -16.63
N ASP A 80 -10.48 2.68 -17.00
CA ASP A 80 -11.32 1.70 -16.29
C ASP A 80 -10.89 1.43 -14.82
N ILE A 81 -9.73 1.95 -14.38
CA ILE A 81 -9.18 1.77 -13.04
C ILE A 81 -8.86 3.13 -12.44
N ASP A 82 -9.77 3.58 -11.58
CA ASP A 82 -9.71 4.87 -10.88
C ASP A 82 -8.89 4.81 -9.58
N ASN A 83 -7.75 4.11 -9.57
CA ASN A 83 -6.86 4.04 -8.41
C ASN A 83 -5.77 5.11 -8.44
N TRP A 84 -5.37 5.57 -7.25
CA TRP A 84 -4.16 6.36 -7.07
C TRP A 84 -2.94 5.50 -7.34
N ARG A 85 -1.88 6.07 -7.93
CA ARG A 85 -0.67 5.30 -8.28
C ARG A 85 0.60 5.96 -7.79
N ARG A 86 1.56 5.14 -7.40
CA ARG A 86 2.94 5.56 -7.14
C ARG A 86 3.89 4.53 -7.72
N THR A 87 4.89 4.96 -8.49
CA THR A 87 5.83 4.05 -9.15
C THR A 87 7.27 4.50 -8.92
N MET A 88 8.17 3.54 -8.78
CA MET A 88 9.59 3.73 -8.50
C MET A 88 10.41 2.78 -9.37
N LEU A 89 11.61 3.18 -9.79
CA LEU A 89 12.51 2.33 -10.58
C LEU A 89 13.60 1.74 -9.69
N TRP A 90 14.00 0.50 -9.96
CA TRP A 90 15.15 -0.12 -9.31
C TRP A 90 16.48 0.51 -9.78
N PRO A 91 17.52 0.56 -8.94
CA PRO A 91 17.55 0.12 -7.54
C PRO A 91 16.87 1.13 -6.59
N ILE A 92 16.10 0.63 -5.62
CA ILE A 92 15.41 1.45 -4.62
C ILE A 92 16.17 1.35 -3.29
N SER A 93 16.56 2.47 -2.71
CA SER A 93 17.21 2.47 -1.39
C SER A 93 16.22 2.17 -0.27
N ARG A 94 16.72 1.69 0.88
CA ARG A 94 15.89 1.43 2.06
C ARG A 94 15.12 2.67 2.53
N SER A 95 15.74 3.86 2.49
CA SER A 95 15.07 5.12 2.85
C SER A 95 13.88 5.43 1.93
N VAL A 96 14.02 5.14 0.64
CA VAL A 96 12.97 5.35 -0.36
C VAL A 96 11.82 4.35 -0.18
N LEU A 97 12.12 3.11 0.24
CA LEU A 97 11.10 2.13 0.63
C LEU A 97 10.37 2.53 1.93
N GLU A 98 11.09 3.09 2.91
CA GLU A 98 10.47 3.65 4.13
C GLU A 98 9.54 4.84 3.79
N ASP A 99 9.93 5.70 2.85
CA ASP A 99 9.09 6.81 2.35
C ASP A 99 7.86 6.31 1.58
N LEU A 100 7.99 5.20 0.85
CA LEU A 100 6.85 4.53 0.22
C LEU A 100 5.91 3.97 1.28
N ALA A 101 6.44 3.21 2.25
CA ALA A 101 5.66 2.60 3.31
C ALA A 101 4.92 3.66 4.16
N ARG A 102 5.57 4.78 4.46
CA ARG A 102 4.95 5.93 5.15
C ARG A 102 3.81 6.55 4.36
N SER A 103 4.00 6.70 3.05
CA SER A 103 2.97 7.23 2.16
C SER A 103 1.77 6.27 2.02
N VAL A 104 2.02 4.96 2.06
CA VAL A 104 0.99 3.93 2.16
C VAL A 104 0.22 4.02 3.48
N ALA A 105 0.92 4.17 4.61
CA ALA A 105 0.30 4.34 5.93
C ALA A 105 -0.64 5.56 5.95
N VAL A 106 -0.17 6.71 5.45
CA VAL A 106 -1.01 7.93 5.31
C VAL A 106 -2.21 7.67 4.40
N GLY A 107 -2.02 6.99 3.27
CA GLY A 107 -3.12 6.66 2.35
C GLY A 107 -4.19 5.78 3.00
N LEU A 108 -3.78 4.71 3.69
CA LEU A 108 -4.72 3.82 4.39
C LEU A 108 -5.40 4.53 5.57
N HIS A 109 -4.63 5.23 6.40
CA HIS A 109 -5.14 5.83 7.62
C HIS A 109 -5.93 7.11 7.38
N GLU A 110 -5.31 8.09 6.74
CA GLU A 110 -5.86 9.45 6.63
C GLU A 110 -6.80 9.60 5.43
N ALA A 111 -6.50 8.94 4.30
CA ALA A 111 -7.33 9.06 3.11
C ALA A 111 -8.46 8.02 3.06
N LEU A 112 -8.18 6.77 3.42
CA LEU A 112 -9.18 5.69 3.42
C LEU A 112 -9.84 5.46 4.79
N GLY A 113 -9.39 6.13 5.84
CA GLY A 113 -10.02 6.04 7.16
C GLY A 113 -9.89 4.66 7.80
N VAL A 114 -8.80 3.93 7.55
CA VAL A 114 -8.46 2.70 8.28
C VAL A 114 -7.95 3.09 9.67
N PRO A 115 -8.62 2.74 10.77
CA PRO A 115 -8.25 3.23 12.10
C PRO A 115 -6.86 2.77 12.57
N THR A 116 -6.58 1.47 12.44
CA THR A 116 -5.33 0.84 12.89
C THR A 116 -4.80 -0.16 11.85
N PRO A 117 -3.48 -0.40 11.77
CA PRO A 117 -2.93 -1.48 10.94
C PRO A 117 -3.54 -2.85 11.23
N ASP A 118 -4.01 -3.10 12.46
CA ASP A 118 -4.64 -4.38 12.83
C ASP A 118 -5.95 -4.67 12.08
N ASP A 119 -6.57 -3.64 11.50
CA ASP A 119 -7.75 -3.79 10.64
C ASP A 119 -7.40 -4.27 9.22
N LEU A 120 -6.10 -4.36 8.88
CA LEU A 120 -5.61 -4.82 7.59
C LEU A 120 -5.39 -6.32 7.56
N ARG A 121 -5.66 -6.90 6.40
CA ARG A 121 -5.27 -8.26 6.02
C ARG A 121 -4.27 -8.19 4.90
N ALA A 122 -3.14 -8.86 5.08
CA ALA A 122 -2.10 -8.97 4.07
C ALA A 122 -2.26 -10.28 3.30
N SER A 123 -2.15 -10.19 1.98
CA SER A 123 -2.07 -11.35 1.08
C SER A 123 -0.98 -11.07 0.06
N GLY A 124 -0.30 -12.12 -0.41
CA GLY A 124 0.75 -11.93 -1.39
C GLY A 124 1.18 -13.22 -2.04
N TRP A 125 1.54 -13.11 -3.31
CA TRP A 125 1.93 -14.22 -4.18
C TRP A 125 2.99 -13.76 -5.18
N SER A 126 3.64 -14.69 -5.84
CA SER A 126 4.55 -14.45 -6.97
C SER A 126 4.15 -15.31 -8.17
N ASP A 127 4.67 -15.03 -9.36
CA ASP A 127 4.39 -15.78 -10.60
C ASP A 127 4.65 -17.29 -10.44
N ASP A 128 5.57 -17.70 -9.56
CA ASP A 128 5.84 -19.11 -9.22
C ASP A 128 4.73 -19.76 -8.36
N SER A 129 3.60 -19.06 -8.15
CA SER A 129 2.42 -19.50 -7.38
C SER A 129 2.69 -19.87 -5.92
N ARG A 130 3.84 -19.44 -5.37
CA ARG A 130 4.13 -19.56 -3.94
C ARG A 130 3.56 -18.36 -3.21
N ASP A 131 2.84 -18.62 -2.12
CA ASP A 131 2.50 -17.60 -1.15
C ASP A 131 3.78 -16.94 -0.64
N LEU A 132 3.75 -15.61 -0.52
CA LEU A 132 4.85 -14.87 0.06
C LEU A 132 4.86 -15.06 1.58
N ASP A 133 6.05 -15.18 2.16
CA ASP A 133 6.19 -15.04 3.60
C ASP A 133 5.99 -13.56 3.98
N LEU A 134 4.83 -13.27 4.58
CA LEU A 134 4.45 -11.94 5.04
C LEU A 134 4.53 -11.82 6.56
N SER A 135 5.18 -12.77 7.24
CA SER A 135 5.25 -12.82 8.72
C SER A 135 5.82 -11.53 9.34
N ALA A 136 6.67 -10.81 8.62
CA ALA A 136 7.18 -9.48 9.01
C ALA A 136 6.06 -8.45 9.24
N LEU A 137 4.89 -8.61 8.61
CA LEU A 137 3.71 -7.75 8.78
C LEU A 137 2.87 -8.12 10.03
N GLY A 138 3.31 -9.10 10.82
CA GLY A 138 2.71 -9.42 12.12
C GLY A 138 1.28 -9.99 12.02
N ALA A 139 0.37 -9.51 12.87
CA ALA A 139 -0.98 -10.05 12.99
C ALA A 139 -1.81 -9.98 11.70
N MET A 140 -1.50 -9.01 10.83
CA MET A 140 -2.14 -8.83 9.52
C MET A 140 -1.86 -9.97 8.53
N ALA A 141 -0.75 -10.71 8.72
CA ALA A 141 -0.33 -11.80 7.84
C ALA A 141 -1.11 -13.10 8.08
N ARG A 142 -2.04 -13.13 9.05
CA ARG A 142 -2.79 -14.35 9.38
C ARG A 142 -3.76 -14.70 8.25
N ARG A 143 -3.48 -15.86 7.63
CA ARG A 143 -4.41 -16.58 6.75
C ARG A 143 -5.73 -16.81 7.48
N ALA A 144 -6.83 -16.51 6.79
CA ALA A 144 -8.15 -17.01 7.14
C ALA A 144 -8.20 -18.53 7.00
#